data_AF-A0A1Z8SHL4-F1
#
_entry.id   AF-A0A1Z8SHL4-F1
#
_cell.length_a   1.000
_cell.length_b   1.000
_cell.length_c   1.000
_cell.angle_alpha   90.00
_cell.angle_beta   90.00
_cell.angle_gamma   90.00
#
_symmetry.space_group_name_H-M   'P 1'
#
loop_
_entity.id
_entity.type
_entity.pdbx_description
1 polymer ?
#
loop_
_entity_poly.entity_id
_entity_poly.type
_entity_poly.pdbx_seq_one_letter_code
_entity_poly.pdbx_strand_id
1 'polypeptide(L)'
;MSEEQTVDNLIGSLRKVQEEKIEEVEEHLRKELGQAEEEYQTELEEIDKNLMDQFDNLMSNHGEELNENVDHFQQLLMELKGAAYHWDDEFWYNFSPGKVSEVAVCHRLGTLKISGHFNQLETLALVPIINGQNAIFLSSVKIKKQITQAFQSLILRLIVTSPKGKIHLVTIEQLSPDGNILGIFPNQHKKQQSIEDNLNKLSQHISQVRKEYLTEKYPTLVEVVAEMGCSPVPHYILAVSDFPNSFSEEAVRQLITIMRKGPACGVHTIMMVDTEELPNLNLEGLDKEANVISYEEDRFIFRNGIAQSEPSDELDFDYSGFDLELDQLPAPDLLEKLITETDVSVFDHANLPS
;
A
#
# COMPACT_ATOMS: atom_id res chain seq x y z
N MET A 1 -92.21 41.60 -37.87
CA MET A 1 -91.24 41.32 -36.80
C MET A 1 -90.42 40.15 -37.29
N SER A 2 -89.15 40.44 -37.53
CA SER A 2 -88.29 39.82 -38.55
C SER A 2 -87.68 38.51 -38.03
N GLU A 3 -87.56 37.50 -38.89
CA GLU A 3 -86.81 36.25 -38.63
C GLU A 3 -85.40 36.52 -38.04
N GLU A 4 -84.84 37.68 -38.37
CA GLU A 4 -83.59 38.23 -37.87
C GLU A 4 -83.54 38.40 -36.34
N GLN A 5 -84.62 38.86 -35.69
CA GLN A 5 -84.70 38.95 -34.23
C GLN A 5 -84.73 37.57 -33.54
N THR A 6 -85.27 36.57 -34.22
CA THR A 6 -85.32 35.19 -33.70
C THR A 6 -83.95 34.54 -33.81
N VAL A 7 -83.23 34.79 -34.91
CA VAL A 7 -81.86 34.31 -35.13
C VAL A 7 -80.88 34.96 -34.14
N ASP A 8 -80.97 36.27 -33.90
CA ASP A 8 -80.13 36.96 -32.92
C ASP A 8 -80.33 36.43 -31.49
N ASN A 9 -81.58 36.16 -31.09
CA ASN A 9 -81.89 35.56 -29.79
C ASN A 9 -81.35 34.12 -29.66
N LEU A 10 -81.39 33.35 -30.75
CA LEU A 10 -80.85 31.99 -30.78
C LEU A 10 -79.33 31.99 -30.68
N ILE A 11 -78.66 32.90 -31.41
CA ILE A 11 -77.20 33.09 -31.36
C ILE A 11 -76.77 33.54 -29.97
N GLY A 12 -77.48 34.49 -29.35
CA GLY A 12 -77.20 34.92 -27.98
C GLY A 12 -77.36 33.80 -26.96
N SER A 13 -78.38 32.95 -27.12
CA SER A 13 -78.58 31.77 -26.25
C SER A 13 -77.50 30.71 -26.43
N LEU A 14 -77.12 30.41 -27.68
CA LEU A 14 -76.04 29.47 -28.01
C LEU A 14 -74.70 29.94 -27.46
N ARG A 15 -74.40 31.24 -27.58
CA ARG A 15 -73.18 31.83 -27.04
C ARG A 15 -73.14 31.73 -25.52
N LYS A 16 -74.27 31.98 -24.84
CA LYS A 16 -74.36 31.82 -23.38
C LYS A 16 -74.11 30.38 -22.93
N VAL A 17 -74.73 29.41 -23.60
CA VAL A 17 -74.50 27.97 -23.31
C VAL A 17 -73.06 27.57 -23.60
N GLN A 18 -72.44 28.14 -24.65
CA GLN A 18 -71.03 27.90 -24.96
C GLN A 18 -70.10 28.48 -23.89
N GLU A 19 -70.36 29.70 -23.41
CA GLU A 19 -69.61 30.35 -22.34
C GLU A 19 -69.72 29.56 -21.03
N GLU A 20 -70.93 29.14 -20.63
CA GLU A 20 -71.15 28.29 -19.45
C GLU A 20 -70.38 26.96 -19.54
N LYS A 21 -70.36 26.33 -20.73
CA LYS A 21 -69.66 25.05 -20.93
C LYS A 21 -68.13 25.20 -20.97
N ILE A 22 -67.62 26.34 -21.43
CA ILE A 22 -66.19 26.65 -21.35
C ILE A 22 -65.80 26.84 -19.88
N GLU A 23 -66.60 27.57 -19.11
CA GLU A 23 -66.35 27.81 -17.68
C GLU A 23 -66.34 26.50 -16.88
N GLU A 24 -67.29 25.59 -17.13
CA GLU A 24 -67.31 24.25 -16.51
C GLU A 24 -66.04 23.43 -16.83
N VAL A 25 -65.57 23.47 -18.08
CA VAL A 25 -64.35 22.76 -18.51
C VAL A 25 -63.10 23.39 -17.91
N GLU A 26 -63.01 24.72 -17.87
CA GLU A 26 -61.89 25.42 -17.25
C GLU A 26 -61.82 25.17 -15.74
N GLU A 27 -62.96 25.12 -15.05
CA GLU A 27 -63.02 24.80 -13.62
C GLU A 27 -62.60 23.35 -13.36
N HIS A 28 -63.05 22.41 -14.20
CA HIS A 28 -62.65 21.01 -14.11
C HIS A 28 -61.15 20.82 -14.34
N LEU A 29 -60.59 21.43 -15.39
CA LEU A 29 -59.16 21.36 -15.69
C LEU A 29 -58.30 22.01 -14.60
N ARG A 30 -58.73 23.15 -14.03
CA ARG A 30 -58.02 23.77 -12.89
C ARG A 30 -57.98 22.84 -11.69
N LYS A 31 -59.06 22.12 -11.44
CA LYS A 31 -59.13 21.16 -10.33
C LYS A 31 -58.21 19.96 -10.56
N GLU A 32 -58.23 19.37 -11.76
CA GLU A 32 -57.33 18.26 -12.10
C GLU A 32 -55.86 18.68 -12.04
N LEU A 33 -55.54 19.87 -12.55
CA LEU A 33 -54.17 20.40 -12.54
C LEU A 33 -53.69 20.68 -11.11
N GLY A 34 -54.55 21.25 -10.25
CA GLY A 34 -54.23 21.44 -8.83
C GLY A 34 -54.03 20.12 -8.08
N GLN A 35 -54.81 19.07 -8.39
CA GLN A 35 -54.64 17.75 -7.81
C GLN A 35 -53.32 17.10 -8.26
N ALA A 36 -53.00 17.19 -9.56
CA ALA A 36 -51.74 16.66 -10.09
C ALA A 36 -50.51 17.41 -9.52
N GLU A 37 -50.61 18.72 -9.30
CA GLU A 37 -49.55 19.51 -8.65
C GLU A 37 -49.36 19.10 -7.18
N GLU A 38 -50.44 18.85 -6.43
CA GLU A 38 -50.39 18.41 -5.04
C GLU A 38 -49.81 16.99 -4.91
N GLU A 39 -50.22 16.07 -5.79
CA GLU A 39 -49.65 14.72 -5.86
C GLU A 39 -48.15 14.76 -6.19
N TYR A 40 -47.76 15.55 -7.19
CA TYR A 40 -46.35 15.69 -7.57
C TYR A 40 -45.49 16.31 -6.47
N GLN A 41 -45.99 17.32 -5.75
CA GLN A 41 -45.28 17.89 -4.60
C GLN A 41 -45.12 16.86 -3.47
N THR A 42 -46.15 16.07 -3.20
CA THR A 42 -46.09 15.01 -2.17
C THR A 42 -45.06 13.94 -2.53
N GLU A 43 -45.02 13.51 -3.80
CA GLU A 43 -44.00 12.56 -4.28
C GLU A 43 -42.58 13.11 -4.17
N LEU A 44 -42.37 14.38 -4.52
CA LEU A 44 -41.05 15.02 -4.38
C LEU A 44 -40.60 15.09 -2.91
N GLU A 45 -41.50 15.48 -2.00
CA GLU A 45 -41.19 15.51 -0.56
C GLU A 45 -40.86 14.11 -0.02
N GLU A 46 -41.54 13.07 -0.49
CA GLU A 46 -41.27 11.68 -0.10
C GLU A 46 -39.92 11.19 -0.65
N ILE A 47 -39.58 11.53 -1.90
CA ILE A 47 -38.27 11.23 -2.50
C ILE A 47 -37.15 11.94 -1.73
N ASP A 48 -37.28 13.24 -1.47
CA ASP A 48 -36.26 14.01 -0.74
C ASP A 48 -36.06 13.46 0.66
N LYS A 49 -37.14 13.12 1.36
CA LYS A 49 -37.06 12.49 2.68
C LYS A 49 -36.36 11.14 2.63
N ASN A 50 -36.71 10.28 1.67
CA ASN A 50 -36.06 8.97 1.52
C ASN A 50 -34.57 9.12 1.19
N LEU A 51 -34.20 10.08 0.34
CA LEU A 51 -32.79 10.38 0.03
C LEU A 51 -32.04 10.89 1.27
N MET A 52 -32.64 11.78 2.07
CA MET A 52 -32.04 12.25 3.32
C MET A 52 -31.87 11.10 4.32
N ASP A 53 -32.89 10.28 4.51
CA ASP A 53 -32.83 9.12 5.41
C ASP A 53 -31.76 8.11 4.95
N GLN A 54 -31.63 7.85 3.64
CA GLN A 54 -30.58 6.98 3.10
C GLN A 54 -29.20 7.58 3.29
N PHE A 55 -29.05 8.89 3.08
CA PHE A 55 -27.78 9.58 3.27
C PHE A 55 -27.36 9.58 4.74
N ASP A 56 -28.27 9.89 5.65
CA ASP A 56 -28.00 9.90 7.10
C ASP A 56 -27.66 8.49 7.60
N ASN A 57 -28.37 7.45 7.14
CA ASN A 57 -28.03 6.06 7.46
C ASN A 57 -26.65 5.67 6.91
N LEU A 58 -26.34 6.05 5.68
CA LEU A 58 -25.04 5.77 5.07
C LEU A 58 -23.92 6.46 5.84
N MET A 59 -24.09 7.75 6.19
CA MET A 59 -23.13 8.52 6.96
C MET A 59 -22.98 8.03 8.40
N SER A 60 -24.05 7.58 9.05
CA SER A 60 -24.00 7.02 10.40
C SER A 60 -23.27 5.68 10.43
N ASN A 61 -23.65 4.75 9.54
CA ASN A 61 -23.02 3.43 9.47
C ASN A 61 -21.54 3.53 9.07
N HIS A 62 -21.23 4.32 8.04
CA HIS A 62 -19.85 4.55 7.65
C HIS A 62 -19.09 5.29 8.74
N GLY A 63 -19.71 6.25 9.44
CA GLY A 63 -19.08 7.01 10.51
C GLY A 63 -18.65 6.16 11.72
N GLU A 64 -19.47 5.19 12.12
CA GLU A 64 -19.12 4.24 13.19
C GLU A 64 -17.98 3.29 12.76
N GLU A 65 -18.08 2.69 11.57
CA GLU A 65 -17.02 1.83 11.02
C GLU A 65 -15.70 2.59 10.80
N LEU A 66 -15.76 3.84 10.31
CA LEU A 66 -14.59 4.71 10.15
C LEU A 66 -13.97 5.04 11.52
N ASN A 67 -14.77 5.33 12.55
CA ASN A 67 -14.24 5.68 13.87
C ASN A 67 -13.51 4.51 14.55
N GLU A 68 -14.08 3.30 14.54
CA GLU A 68 -13.40 2.12 15.09
C GLU A 68 -12.08 1.83 14.36
N ASN A 69 -12.06 1.98 13.04
CA ASN A 69 -10.86 1.80 12.23
C ASN A 69 -9.84 2.93 12.44
N VAL A 70 -10.28 4.16 12.69
CA VAL A 70 -9.39 5.31 12.96
C VAL A 70 -8.63 5.09 14.27
N ASP A 71 -9.29 4.64 15.34
CA ASP A 71 -8.61 4.37 16.62
C ASP A 71 -7.56 3.26 16.47
N HIS A 72 -7.92 2.16 15.79
CA HIS A 72 -6.99 1.07 15.51
C HIS A 72 -5.79 1.54 14.68
N PHE A 73 -6.04 2.34 13.63
CA PHE A 73 -5.00 2.88 12.77
C PHE A 73 -4.08 3.87 13.51
N GLN A 74 -4.64 4.72 14.38
CA GLN A 74 -3.85 5.62 15.22
C GLN A 74 -2.97 4.84 16.19
N GLN A 75 -3.50 3.77 16.79
CA GLN A 75 -2.70 2.90 17.65
C GLN A 75 -1.55 2.24 16.88
N LEU A 76 -1.83 1.67 15.70
CA LEU A 76 -0.82 1.10 14.82
C LEU A 76 0.27 2.13 14.46
N LEU A 77 -0.12 3.36 14.14
CA LEU A 77 0.81 4.45 13.87
C LEU A 77 1.70 4.80 15.07
N MET A 78 1.14 4.79 16.29
CA MET A 78 1.89 5.03 17.52
C MET A 78 2.85 3.88 17.84
N GLU A 79 2.51 2.65 17.47
CA GLU A 79 3.37 1.48 17.64
C GLU A 79 4.53 1.50 16.62
N LEU A 80 4.23 1.77 15.34
CA LEU A 80 5.23 1.79 14.26
C LEU A 80 6.15 3.03 14.31
N LYS A 81 5.67 4.18 14.81
CA LYS A 81 6.44 5.43 14.95
C LYS A 81 7.16 5.79 13.63
N GLY A 82 8.48 5.98 13.67
CA GLY A 82 9.32 6.29 12.51
C GLY A 82 9.25 5.25 11.38
N ALA A 83 8.84 4.01 11.66
CA ALA A 83 8.64 3.02 10.60
C ALA A 83 7.41 3.32 9.73
N ALA A 84 6.47 4.15 10.20
CA ALA A 84 5.27 4.54 9.47
C ALA A 84 5.20 6.03 9.09
N TYR A 85 5.99 6.90 9.73
CA TYR A 85 5.94 8.34 9.48
C TYR A 85 6.67 8.74 8.18
N HIS A 86 6.12 9.76 7.52
CA HIS A 86 6.76 10.38 6.35
C HIS A 86 8.08 11.04 6.78
N TRP A 87 9.04 11.18 5.85
CA TRP A 87 10.35 11.76 6.17
C TRP A 87 10.29 13.25 6.56
N ASP A 88 9.23 13.95 6.15
CA ASP A 88 9.01 15.36 6.50
C ASP A 88 8.31 15.56 7.86
N ASP A 89 8.01 14.47 8.58
CA ASP A 89 7.37 14.53 9.89
C ASP A 89 8.30 15.12 10.96
N GLU A 90 7.75 15.93 11.87
CA GLU A 90 8.50 16.58 12.94
C GLU A 90 9.18 15.59 13.90
N PHE A 91 8.69 14.34 13.95
CA PHE A 91 9.30 13.22 14.67
C PHE A 91 10.81 13.12 14.41
N TRP A 92 11.26 13.31 13.17
CA TRP A 92 12.65 13.11 12.76
C TRP A 92 13.62 14.14 13.34
N TYR A 93 13.14 15.32 13.76
CA TYR A 93 13.99 16.34 14.36
C TYR A 93 14.64 15.85 15.66
N ASN A 94 13.87 15.16 16.49
CA ASN A 94 14.31 14.65 17.81
C ASN A 94 14.62 13.15 17.81
N PHE A 95 14.34 12.46 16.71
CA PHE A 95 14.64 11.05 16.54
C PHE A 95 16.15 10.79 16.53
N SER A 96 16.52 9.63 17.08
CA SER A 96 17.86 9.06 17.02
C SER A 96 17.78 7.52 17.04
N PRO A 97 18.45 6.81 16.10
CA PRO A 97 18.44 5.35 16.02
C PRO A 97 18.82 4.64 17.34
N GLY A 98 19.71 5.24 18.13
CA GLY A 98 20.16 4.66 19.41
C GLY A 98 19.08 4.54 20.49
N LYS A 99 17.90 5.15 20.30
CA LYS A 99 16.76 5.10 21.25
C LYS A 99 15.72 4.03 20.90
N VAL A 100 15.89 3.31 19.78
CA VAL A 100 14.92 2.30 19.34
C VAL A 100 15.07 1.03 20.17
N SER A 101 13.97 0.55 20.75
CA SER A 101 13.93 -0.63 21.63
C SER A 101 13.41 -1.90 20.96
N GLU A 102 12.57 -1.77 19.93
CA GLU A 102 11.88 -2.88 19.26
C GLU A 102 12.00 -2.75 17.74
N VAL A 103 11.96 -3.89 17.05
CA VAL A 103 11.96 -3.93 15.58
C VAL A 103 10.52 -3.78 15.11
N ALA A 104 10.25 -2.83 14.23
CA ALA A 104 8.92 -2.65 13.66
C ALA A 104 8.54 -3.83 12.76
N VAL A 105 7.29 -4.26 12.82
CA VAL A 105 6.77 -5.38 12.00
C VAL A 105 6.47 -4.94 10.56
N CYS A 106 6.14 -3.66 10.36
CA CYS A 106 5.76 -3.06 9.09
C CYS A 106 6.51 -1.75 8.84
N HIS A 107 6.79 -1.46 7.57
CA HIS A 107 7.52 -0.28 7.16
C HIS A 107 6.79 0.43 6.03
N ARG A 108 6.70 1.76 6.13
CA ARG A 108 6.16 2.59 5.07
C ARG A 108 7.00 2.46 3.82
N LEU A 109 6.30 2.40 2.69
CA LEU A 109 6.83 2.44 1.33
C LEU A 109 6.40 3.73 0.62
N GLY A 110 5.26 4.29 1.00
CA GLY A 110 4.61 5.35 0.27
C GLY A 110 3.21 5.69 0.79
N THR A 111 2.45 6.36 -0.05
CA THR A 111 1.03 6.68 0.15
C THR A 111 0.22 5.98 -0.93
N LEU A 112 -0.82 5.24 -0.54
CA LEU A 112 -1.83 4.72 -1.45
C LEU A 112 -2.93 5.77 -1.61
N LYS A 113 -3.32 6.04 -2.85
CA LYS A 113 -4.34 7.04 -3.21
C LYS A 113 -5.45 6.39 -4.01
N ILE A 114 -6.69 6.69 -3.66
CA ILE A 114 -7.86 6.29 -4.46
C ILE A 114 -8.75 7.51 -4.68
N SER A 115 -9.08 7.77 -5.94
CA SER A 115 -9.95 8.88 -6.32
C SER A 115 -11.35 8.36 -6.62
N GLY A 116 -12.31 8.73 -5.78
CA GLY A 116 -13.73 8.59 -6.06
C GLY A 116 -14.27 9.79 -6.85
N HIS A 117 -15.55 9.74 -7.22
CA HIS A 117 -16.20 10.83 -7.97
C HIS A 117 -16.22 12.18 -7.22
N PHE A 118 -16.17 12.16 -5.88
CA PHE A 118 -16.34 13.35 -5.05
C PHE A 118 -15.22 13.57 -4.02
N ASN A 119 -14.33 12.59 -3.83
CA ASN A 119 -13.28 12.63 -2.83
C ASN A 119 -12.04 11.84 -3.29
N GLN A 120 -10.90 12.17 -2.70
CA GLN A 120 -9.68 11.39 -2.79
C GLN A 120 -9.36 10.90 -1.38
N LEU A 121 -9.17 9.60 -1.23
CA LEU A 121 -8.76 8.99 0.02
C LEU A 121 -7.29 8.58 -0.08
N GLU A 122 -6.53 8.91 0.97
CA GLU A 122 -5.11 8.60 1.06
C GLU A 122 -4.87 7.74 2.31
N THR A 123 -4.05 6.71 2.17
CA THR A 123 -3.63 5.85 3.29
C THR A 123 -2.16 5.43 3.11
N LEU A 124 -1.58 4.77 4.11
CA LEU A 124 -0.19 4.34 4.08
C LEU A 124 -0.02 3.09 3.23
N ALA A 125 1.00 3.08 2.38
CA ALA A 125 1.51 1.85 1.81
C ALA A 125 2.50 1.23 2.82
N LEU A 126 2.10 0.16 3.50
CA LEU A 126 2.94 -0.54 4.47
C LEU A 126 3.40 -1.90 3.91
N VAL A 127 4.67 -2.24 4.15
CA VAL A 127 5.27 -3.52 3.75
C VAL A 127 5.79 -4.25 4.99
N PRO A 128 5.31 -5.47 5.26
CA PRO A 128 5.61 -6.20 6.49
C PRO A 128 6.88 -7.07 6.36
N ILE A 129 8.02 -6.44 6.04
CA ILE A 129 9.28 -7.15 5.77
C ILE A 129 9.69 -8.05 6.94
N ILE A 130 9.73 -7.51 8.16
CA ILE A 130 10.15 -8.25 9.36
C ILE A 130 9.15 -9.35 9.73
N ASN A 131 7.88 -9.20 9.35
CA ASN A 131 6.82 -10.18 9.54
C ASN A 131 6.84 -11.32 8.50
N GLY A 132 7.95 -11.52 7.78
CA GLY A 132 8.11 -12.68 6.91
C GLY A 132 7.81 -12.43 5.44
N GLN A 133 7.90 -11.19 4.95
CA GLN A 133 7.68 -10.90 3.54
C GLN A 133 8.91 -10.33 2.85
N ASN A 134 9.08 -10.68 1.57
CA ASN A 134 10.06 -10.07 0.69
C ASN A 134 9.43 -8.86 -0.06
N ALA A 135 10.27 -8.06 -0.72
CA ALA A 135 9.82 -7.01 -1.62
C ALA A 135 10.63 -6.98 -2.92
N ILE A 136 9.93 -6.80 -4.04
CA ILE A 136 10.48 -6.66 -5.38
C ILE A 136 10.05 -5.31 -5.95
N PHE A 137 11.02 -4.55 -6.44
CA PHE A 137 10.81 -3.34 -7.20
C PHE A 137 11.13 -3.60 -8.66
N LEU A 138 10.11 -3.60 -9.52
CA LEU A 138 10.30 -3.67 -10.96
C LEU A 138 10.78 -2.31 -11.46
N SER A 139 11.95 -2.30 -12.10
CA SER A 139 12.61 -1.12 -12.62
C SER A 139 12.66 -1.19 -14.15
N SER A 140 12.55 -0.03 -14.78
CA SER A 140 12.81 0.19 -16.20
C SER A 140 13.53 1.53 -16.34
N VAL A 141 14.08 1.81 -17.52
CA VAL A 141 14.83 3.05 -17.77
C VAL A 141 14.00 4.30 -17.43
N LYS A 142 12.68 4.28 -17.67
CA LYS A 142 11.77 5.41 -17.45
C LYS A 142 11.61 5.80 -15.96
N ILE A 143 11.63 4.81 -15.06
CA ILE A 143 11.27 4.98 -13.63
C ILE A 143 12.44 4.71 -12.68
N LYS A 144 13.63 4.42 -13.23
CA LYS A 144 14.80 3.96 -12.48
C LYS A 144 15.11 4.84 -11.27
N LYS A 145 15.06 6.16 -11.44
CA LYS A 145 15.35 7.11 -10.34
C LYS A 145 14.34 6.98 -9.19
N GLN A 146 13.04 6.96 -9.49
CA GLN A 146 11.98 6.86 -8.49
C GLN A 146 12.08 5.53 -7.72
N ILE A 147 12.27 4.43 -8.45
CA ILE A 147 12.43 3.10 -7.85
C ILE A 147 13.70 3.03 -6.98
N THR A 148 14.83 3.57 -7.46
CA THR A 148 16.07 3.63 -6.67
C THR A 148 15.87 4.39 -5.36
N GLN A 149 15.22 5.57 -5.40
CA GLN A 149 14.96 6.34 -4.18
C GLN A 149 14.03 5.60 -3.22
N ALA A 150 12.98 4.96 -3.71
CA ALA A 150 12.05 4.19 -2.89
C ALA A 150 12.70 2.96 -2.25
N PHE A 151 13.51 2.24 -3.03
CA PHE A 151 14.30 1.09 -2.57
C PHE A 151 15.27 1.49 -1.46
N GLN A 152 16.05 2.56 -1.68
CA GLN A 152 16.97 3.11 -0.68
C GLN A 152 16.23 3.61 0.56
N SER A 153 15.09 4.28 0.38
CA SER A 153 14.24 4.81 1.45
C SER A 153 13.71 3.71 2.36
N LEU A 154 13.20 2.62 1.79
CA LEU A 154 12.73 1.46 2.55
C LEU A 154 13.86 0.81 3.37
N ILE A 155 15.02 0.60 2.76
CA ILE A 155 16.19 0.02 3.45
C ILE A 155 16.68 0.94 4.57
N LEU A 156 16.80 2.24 4.30
CA LEU A 156 17.18 3.23 5.30
C LEU A 156 16.21 3.19 6.49
N ARG A 157 14.91 3.21 6.21
CA ARG A 157 13.85 3.16 7.24
C ARG A 157 14.01 1.92 8.11
N LEU A 158 14.08 0.73 7.51
CA LEU A 158 14.31 -0.53 8.21
C LEU A 158 15.49 -0.45 9.19
N ILE A 159 16.62 0.09 8.73
CA ILE A 159 17.85 0.17 9.53
C ILE A 159 17.72 1.18 10.67
N VAL A 160 17.28 2.41 10.37
CA VAL A 160 17.29 3.51 11.35
C VAL A 160 16.19 3.35 12.40
N THR A 161 15.10 2.65 12.07
CA THR A 161 13.99 2.35 12.98
C THR A 161 14.11 0.99 13.64
N SER A 162 15.33 0.44 13.73
CA SER A 162 15.60 -0.84 14.38
C SER A 162 16.63 -0.72 15.50
N PRO A 163 16.53 -1.54 16.57
CA PRO A 163 17.51 -1.55 17.64
C PRO A 163 18.87 -2.02 17.14
N LYS A 164 19.91 -1.54 17.83
CA LYS A 164 21.30 -1.95 17.60
C LYS A 164 21.45 -3.47 17.63
N GLY A 165 22.06 -4.02 16.57
CA GLY A 165 22.37 -5.45 16.43
C GLY A 165 21.16 -6.36 16.19
N LYS A 166 19.97 -5.81 15.89
CA LYS A 166 18.79 -6.61 15.54
C LYS A 166 18.56 -6.75 14.03
N ILE A 167 19.20 -5.89 13.23
CA ILE A 167 19.18 -5.95 11.77
C ILE A 167 20.61 -5.92 11.24
N HIS A 168 20.89 -6.76 10.25
CA HIS A 168 22.11 -6.74 9.45
C HIS A 168 21.78 -6.60 7.97
N LEU A 169 22.50 -5.74 7.26
CA LEU A 169 22.34 -5.52 5.83
C LEU A 169 23.37 -6.34 5.05
N VAL A 170 22.89 -7.15 4.11
CA VAL A 170 23.71 -7.89 3.15
C VAL A 170 23.44 -7.32 1.77
N THR A 171 24.42 -6.65 1.18
CA THR A 171 24.26 -5.97 -0.11
C THR A 171 24.82 -6.81 -1.26
N ILE A 172 24.05 -6.96 -2.33
CA ILE A 172 24.50 -7.47 -3.62
C ILE A 172 24.29 -6.38 -4.66
N GLU A 173 25.40 -5.91 -5.22
CA GLU A 173 25.41 -4.83 -6.18
C GLU A 173 26.58 -5.00 -7.15
N GLN A 174 26.31 -4.80 -8.43
CA GLN A 174 27.36 -4.70 -9.44
C GLN A 174 27.95 -3.30 -9.44
N LEU A 175 29.24 -3.20 -9.74
CA LEU A 175 29.87 -1.90 -9.96
C LEU A 175 29.28 -1.26 -11.23
N SER A 176 28.44 -0.24 -11.05
CA SER A 176 27.85 0.54 -12.14
C SER A 176 28.69 1.80 -12.45
N PRO A 177 28.77 2.25 -13.72
CA PRO A 177 29.37 3.53 -14.07
C PRO A 177 28.67 4.73 -13.43
N ASP A 178 27.36 4.62 -13.19
CA ASP A 178 26.51 5.68 -12.63
C ASP A 178 26.66 5.81 -11.10
N GLY A 179 27.58 5.04 -10.51
CA GLY A 179 27.74 4.91 -9.08
C GLY A 179 26.87 3.80 -8.49
N ASN A 180 27.16 3.48 -7.23
CA ASN A 180 26.48 2.42 -6.50
C ASN A 180 25.15 2.95 -5.91
N ILE A 181 24.04 2.33 -6.28
CA ILE A 181 22.71 2.45 -5.64
C ILE A 181 22.82 2.21 -4.13
N LEU A 182 23.51 1.18 -3.68
CA LEU A 182 23.68 0.93 -2.23
C LEU A 182 24.87 1.71 -1.63
N GLY A 183 25.55 2.52 -2.43
CA GLY A 183 26.72 3.32 -2.02
C GLY A 183 26.43 4.45 -1.05
N ILE A 184 25.15 4.74 -0.77
CA ILE A 184 24.76 5.67 0.29
C ILE A 184 25.01 5.11 1.69
N PHE A 185 25.09 3.78 1.83
CA PHE A 185 25.30 3.13 3.11
C PHE A 185 26.80 2.91 3.37
N PRO A 186 27.31 3.17 4.59
CA PRO A 186 28.72 2.96 4.91
C PRO A 186 29.11 1.48 4.73
N ASN A 187 29.94 1.16 3.74
CA ASN A 187 30.52 -0.19 3.64
C ASN A 187 31.94 -0.20 4.23
N GLN A 188 32.13 -0.90 5.35
CA GLN A 188 33.42 -0.96 6.04
C GLN A 188 34.42 -1.92 5.36
N HIS A 189 33.98 -2.81 4.48
CA HIS A 189 34.83 -3.87 3.92
C HIS A 189 34.80 -3.91 2.38
N LYS A 190 35.85 -3.36 1.77
CA LYS A 190 36.11 -3.38 0.31
C LYS A 190 36.44 -4.75 -0.30
N LYS A 191 36.43 -5.85 0.47
CA LYS A 191 36.60 -7.19 -0.13
C LYS A 191 35.24 -7.65 -0.63
N GLN A 192 34.99 -7.43 -1.92
CA GLN A 192 33.88 -8.03 -2.65
C GLN A 192 33.93 -9.56 -2.45
N GLN A 193 33.04 -10.08 -1.60
CA GLN A 193 32.71 -11.49 -1.60
C GLN A 193 31.89 -11.79 -2.85
N SER A 194 32.02 -13.00 -3.37
CA SER A 194 31.19 -13.40 -4.51
C SER A 194 29.71 -13.40 -4.10
N ILE A 195 28.83 -13.27 -5.09
CA ILE A 195 27.38 -13.39 -4.89
C ILE A 195 27.08 -14.74 -4.24
N GLU A 196 27.71 -15.80 -4.74
CA GLU A 196 27.57 -17.17 -4.26
C GLU A 196 28.00 -17.31 -2.79
N ASP A 197 29.08 -16.67 -2.35
CA ASP A 197 29.51 -16.73 -0.94
C ASP A 197 28.47 -16.11 0.00
N ASN A 198 27.89 -14.96 -0.38
CA ASN A 198 26.85 -14.30 0.42
C ASN A 198 25.58 -15.17 0.49
N LEU A 199 25.13 -15.72 -0.64
CA LEU A 199 23.95 -16.59 -0.68
C LEU A 199 24.18 -17.91 0.09
N ASN A 200 25.39 -18.47 0.05
CA ASN A 200 25.75 -19.68 0.79
C ASN A 200 25.68 -19.45 2.31
N LYS A 201 26.23 -18.33 2.81
CA LYS A 201 26.17 -18.01 4.25
C LYS A 201 24.74 -17.80 4.74
N LEU A 202 23.93 -17.08 3.97
CA LEU A 202 22.49 -16.93 4.27
C LEU A 202 21.78 -18.28 4.27
N SER A 203 22.10 -19.17 3.33
CA SER A 203 21.51 -20.51 3.28
C SER A 203 21.91 -21.38 4.49
N GLN A 204 23.15 -21.27 4.95
CA GLN A 204 23.63 -21.94 6.17
C GLN A 204 22.90 -21.42 7.41
N HIS A 205 22.72 -20.10 7.53
CA HIS A 205 21.95 -19.48 8.60
C HIS A 205 20.52 -19.96 8.66
N ILE A 206 19.81 -19.93 7.53
CA ILE A 206 18.43 -20.41 7.41
C ILE A 206 18.35 -21.85 7.90
N SER A 207 19.31 -22.69 7.51
CA SER A 207 19.38 -24.10 7.94
C SER A 207 19.63 -24.23 9.45
N GLN A 208 20.51 -23.40 10.01
CA GLN A 208 20.80 -23.37 11.44
C GLN A 208 19.57 -22.92 12.26
N VAL A 209 19.00 -21.76 11.93
CA VAL A 209 17.84 -21.19 12.64
C VAL A 209 16.66 -22.13 12.59
N ARG A 210 16.38 -22.73 11.43
CA ARG A 210 15.31 -23.70 11.26
C ARG A 210 15.49 -24.93 12.15
N LYS A 211 16.73 -25.38 12.34
CA LYS A 211 17.04 -26.54 13.19
C LYS A 211 17.02 -26.20 14.68
N GLU A 212 17.50 -25.03 15.05
CA GLU A 212 17.71 -24.64 16.45
C GLU A 212 16.48 -24.01 17.10
N TYR A 213 15.68 -23.25 16.36
CA TYR A 213 14.60 -22.43 16.93
C TYR A 213 13.21 -22.79 16.41
N LEU A 214 13.08 -23.27 15.17
CA LEU A 214 11.76 -23.54 14.57
C LEU A 214 11.30 -24.97 14.86
N THR A 215 10.01 -25.11 15.15
CA THR A 215 9.36 -26.39 15.46
C THR A 215 8.03 -26.51 14.71
N GLU A 216 7.37 -27.66 14.77
CA GLU A 216 6.01 -27.79 14.21
C GLU A 216 5.00 -26.84 14.88
N LYS A 217 5.22 -26.48 16.17
CA LYS A 217 4.35 -25.55 16.90
C LYS A 217 4.66 -24.08 16.58
N TYR A 218 5.90 -23.77 16.26
CA TYR A 218 6.38 -22.42 15.97
C TYR A 218 7.21 -22.48 14.67
N PRO A 219 6.56 -22.55 13.49
CA PRO A 219 7.23 -22.67 12.20
C PRO A 219 7.98 -21.43 11.74
N THR A 220 7.81 -20.27 12.38
CA THR A 220 8.45 -19.00 12.03
C THR A 220 9.08 -18.29 13.23
N LEU A 221 10.09 -17.45 13.00
CA LEU A 221 10.66 -16.60 14.04
C LEU A 221 9.65 -15.61 14.61
N VAL A 222 8.64 -15.19 13.85
CA VAL A 222 7.56 -14.32 14.34
C VAL A 222 6.83 -15.00 15.50
N GLU A 223 6.44 -16.26 15.33
CA GLU A 223 5.75 -17.02 16.38
C GLU A 223 6.67 -17.35 17.57
N VAL A 224 7.96 -17.60 17.31
CA VAL A 224 8.96 -17.75 18.37
C VAL A 224 9.11 -16.47 19.19
N VAL A 225 9.13 -15.30 18.54
CA VAL A 225 9.18 -13.99 19.22
C VAL A 225 7.90 -13.75 20.03
N ALA A 226 6.73 -14.11 19.50
CA ALA A 226 5.48 -13.98 20.23
C ALA A 226 5.47 -14.81 21.53
N GLU A 227 6.11 -15.97 21.54
CA GLU A 227 6.26 -16.81 22.74
C GLU A 227 7.38 -16.33 23.69
N MET A 228 8.55 -15.96 23.15
CA MET A 228 9.75 -15.66 23.93
C MET A 228 9.90 -14.18 24.33
N GLY A 229 9.15 -13.27 23.69
CA GLY A 229 9.21 -11.83 23.87
C GLY A 229 10.41 -11.13 23.20
N CYS A 230 11.39 -11.88 22.69
CA CYS A 230 12.47 -11.30 21.88
C CYS A 230 13.05 -12.29 20.89
N SER A 231 13.55 -11.78 19.75
CA SER A 231 14.15 -12.64 18.73
C SER A 231 15.48 -13.22 19.20
N PRO A 232 15.67 -14.56 19.08
CA PRO A 232 16.90 -15.22 19.49
C PRO A 232 18.08 -14.93 18.56
N VAL A 233 17.80 -14.48 17.33
CA VAL A 233 18.77 -14.13 16.30
C VAL A 233 18.43 -12.78 15.66
N PRO A 234 19.41 -12.05 15.10
CA PRO A 234 19.12 -10.86 14.32
C PRO A 234 18.42 -11.20 12.99
N HIS A 235 17.76 -10.22 12.39
CA HIS A 235 17.24 -10.30 11.02
C HIS A 235 18.31 -9.92 10.00
N TYR A 236 18.33 -10.61 8.87
CA TYR A 236 19.19 -10.29 7.73
C TYR A 236 18.35 -9.72 6.59
N ILE A 237 18.70 -8.52 6.14
CA ILE A 237 18.10 -7.88 4.96
C ILE A 237 19.04 -8.06 3.79
N LEU A 238 18.67 -8.92 2.85
CA LEU A 238 19.37 -9.10 1.58
C LEU A 238 18.89 -8.03 0.60
N ALA A 239 19.71 -7.01 0.35
CA ALA A 239 19.44 -5.93 -0.59
C ALA A 239 20.13 -6.21 -1.94
N VAL A 240 19.35 -6.42 -3.00
CA VAL A 240 19.85 -6.68 -4.36
C VAL A 240 19.44 -5.52 -5.28
N SER A 241 20.38 -4.88 -5.96
CA SER A 241 20.09 -3.63 -6.69
C SER A 241 20.13 -3.70 -8.22
N ASP A 242 20.66 -4.80 -8.78
CA ASP A 242 20.91 -4.94 -10.23
C ASP A 242 20.60 -6.37 -10.72
N PHE A 243 19.47 -6.94 -10.28
CA PHE A 243 19.04 -8.26 -10.75
C PHE A 243 18.39 -8.13 -12.14
N PRO A 244 18.64 -9.05 -13.10
CA PRO A 244 19.37 -10.32 -12.98
C PRO A 244 20.87 -10.24 -13.31
N ASN A 245 21.42 -9.05 -13.54
CA ASN A 245 22.81 -8.89 -13.94
C ASN A 245 23.79 -9.47 -12.90
N SER A 246 24.90 -10.03 -13.37
CA SER A 246 25.92 -10.70 -12.55
C SER A 246 25.49 -11.98 -11.81
N PHE A 247 24.23 -12.42 -11.91
CA PHE A 247 23.80 -13.70 -11.33
C PHE A 247 24.07 -14.86 -12.27
N SER A 248 24.76 -15.89 -11.77
CA SER A 248 24.79 -17.21 -12.41
C SER A 248 23.42 -17.91 -12.26
N GLU A 249 23.10 -18.87 -13.13
CA GLU A 249 21.88 -19.67 -12.98
C GLU A 249 21.78 -20.34 -11.59
N GLU A 250 22.93 -20.76 -11.04
CA GLU A 250 22.99 -21.35 -9.71
C GLU A 250 22.66 -20.31 -8.62
N ALA A 251 23.23 -19.11 -8.71
CA ALA A 251 22.92 -18.01 -7.79
C ALA A 251 21.44 -17.61 -7.85
N VAL A 252 20.81 -17.61 -9.03
CA VAL A 252 19.35 -17.36 -9.16
C VAL A 252 18.54 -18.42 -8.41
N ARG A 253 18.86 -19.72 -8.59
CA ARG A 253 18.15 -20.80 -7.89
C ARG A 253 18.34 -20.74 -6.37
N GLN A 254 19.54 -20.35 -5.92
CA GLN A 254 19.82 -20.13 -4.49
C GLN A 254 19.03 -18.94 -3.95
N LEU A 255 18.98 -17.82 -4.66
CA LEU A 255 18.21 -16.64 -4.29
C LEU A 255 16.72 -16.97 -4.14
N ILE A 256 16.12 -17.68 -5.10
CA ILE A 256 14.72 -18.14 -5.03
C ILE A 256 14.49 -18.99 -3.76
N THR A 257 15.44 -19.88 -3.45
CA THR A 257 15.34 -20.72 -2.24
C THR A 257 15.42 -19.90 -0.97
N ILE A 258 16.27 -18.86 -0.92
CA ILE A 258 16.37 -17.91 0.19
C ILE A 258 15.08 -17.11 0.32
N MET A 259 14.52 -16.57 -0.77
CA MET A 259 13.25 -15.83 -0.72
C MET A 259 12.10 -16.69 -0.17
N ARG A 260 12.05 -17.97 -0.56
CA ARG A 260 11.01 -18.90 -0.07
C ARG A 260 11.20 -19.36 1.37
N LYS A 261 12.43 -19.67 1.79
CA LYS A 261 12.70 -20.30 3.10
C LYS A 261 13.22 -19.34 4.17
N GLY A 262 13.76 -18.21 3.73
CA GLY A 262 14.40 -17.18 4.54
C GLY A 262 13.45 -16.46 5.48
N PRO A 263 12.25 -16.03 5.06
CA PRO A 263 11.44 -15.15 5.89
C PRO A 263 11.04 -15.76 7.23
N ALA A 264 10.68 -17.06 7.23
CA ALA A 264 10.43 -17.83 8.44
C ALA A 264 11.64 -17.88 9.41
N CYS A 265 12.85 -17.73 8.88
CA CYS A 265 14.11 -17.75 9.62
C CYS A 265 14.72 -16.35 9.82
N GLY A 266 13.98 -15.27 9.54
CA GLY A 266 14.44 -13.90 9.73
C GLY A 266 15.37 -13.37 8.62
N VAL A 267 15.44 -14.03 7.47
CA VAL A 267 16.16 -13.56 6.28
C VAL A 267 15.16 -13.05 5.25
N HIS A 268 15.22 -11.76 4.95
CA HIS A 268 14.25 -11.10 4.08
C HIS A 268 14.96 -10.45 2.89
N THR A 269 14.38 -10.56 1.70
CA THR A 269 14.95 -10.03 0.47
C THR A 269 14.21 -8.79 0.03
N ILE A 270 14.96 -7.72 -0.25
CA ILE A 270 14.48 -6.52 -0.92
C ILE A 270 15.30 -6.40 -2.20
N MET A 271 14.66 -6.47 -3.36
CA MET A 271 15.38 -6.48 -4.63
C MET A 271 14.80 -5.54 -5.67
N MET A 272 15.69 -4.91 -6.44
CA MET A 272 15.36 -4.25 -7.68
C MET A 272 15.61 -5.20 -8.85
N VAL A 273 14.65 -5.22 -9.78
CA VAL A 273 14.68 -6.08 -10.96
C VAL A 273 14.58 -5.22 -12.20
N ASP A 274 15.56 -5.34 -13.10
CA ASP A 274 15.51 -4.69 -14.41
C ASP A 274 14.63 -5.49 -15.37
N THR A 275 13.43 -4.95 -15.64
CA THR A 275 12.43 -5.57 -16.53
C THR A 275 12.85 -5.69 -17.98
N GLU A 276 13.84 -4.91 -18.44
CA GLU A 276 14.33 -4.97 -19.81
C GLU A 276 15.29 -6.15 -20.02
N GLU A 277 15.98 -6.57 -18.95
CA GLU A 277 16.95 -7.68 -18.93
C GLU A 277 16.32 -9.04 -18.53
N LEU A 278 15.05 -9.03 -18.13
CA LEU A 278 14.28 -10.23 -17.75
C LEU A 278 13.84 -11.22 -18.86
N PRO A 279 13.73 -10.90 -20.17
CA PRO A 279 12.99 -11.75 -21.11
C PRO A 279 13.58 -13.17 -21.31
N ASN A 280 14.77 -13.46 -20.77
CA ASN A 280 15.41 -14.77 -20.82
C ASN A 280 15.40 -15.54 -19.48
N LEU A 281 14.87 -14.97 -18.40
CA LEU A 281 14.89 -15.58 -17.06
C LEU A 281 13.48 -15.97 -16.63
N ASN A 282 13.29 -17.24 -16.26
CA ASN A 282 12.02 -17.68 -15.69
C ASN A 282 11.90 -17.16 -14.24
N LEU A 283 11.05 -16.14 -14.04
CA LEU A 283 10.72 -15.58 -12.73
C LEU A 283 9.53 -16.28 -12.05
N GLU A 284 9.00 -17.37 -12.61
CA GLU A 284 7.83 -18.04 -12.07
C GLU A 284 8.00 -18.35 -10.58
N GLY A 285 7.17 -17.71 -9.76
CA GLY A 285 7.15 -17.89 -8.33
C GLY A 285 8.11 -16.99 -7.56
N LEU A 286 8.81 -16.04 -8.18
CA LEU A 286 9.51 -14.97 -7.45
C LEU A 286 8.51 -13.89 -6.97
N ASP A 287 7.57 -13.57 -7.84
CA ASP A 287 6.42 -12.69 -7.62
C ASP A 287 5.50 -13.22 -6.51
N LYS A 288 5.33 -14.54 -6.41
CA LYS A 288 4.49 -15.19 -5.40
C LYS A 288 5.06 -15.16 -3.98
N GLU A 289 6.35 -14.84 -3.83
CA GLU A 289 7.07 -14.91 -2.56
C GLU A 289 7.39 -13.51 -2.03
N ALA A 290 6.89 -12.45 -2.69
CA ALA A 290 7.26 -11.08 -2.40
C ALA A 290 6.14 -10.08 -2.73
N ASN A 291 6.11 -8.97 -1.99
CA ASN A 291 5.36 -7.80 -2.41
C ASN A 291 5.98 -7.24 -3.68
N VAL A 292 5.18 -6.98 -4.71
CA VAL A 292 5.66 -6.48 -6.00
C VAL A 292 5.21 -5.04 -6.20
N ILE A 293 6.20 -4.15 -6.33
CA ILE A 293 6.03 -2.77 -6.74
C ILE A 293 6.31 -2.71 -8.24
N SER A 294 5.32 -2.27 -9.00
CA SER A 294 5.39 -2.20 -10.47
C SER A 294 4.90 -0.86 -10.98
N TYR A 295 5.23 -0.52 -12.22
CA TYR A 295 4.73 0.68 -12.90
C TYR A 295 3.97 0.27 -14.15
N GLU A 296 2.67 0.50 -14.16
CA GLU A 296 1.75 0.07 -15.21
C GLU A 296 0.77 1.21 -15.47
N GLU A 297 0.38 1.41 -16.74
CA GLU A 297 -0.62 2.42 -17.12
C GLU A 297 -0.34 3.83 -16.56
N ASP A 298 0.93 4.22 -16.54
CA ASP A 298 1.43 5.50 -16.00
C ASP A 298 1.22 5.74 -14.50
N ARG A 299 1.10 4.67 -13.71
CA ARG A 299 1.05 4.73 -12.24
C ARG A 299 1.83 3.59 -11.59
N PHE A 300 2.22 3.77 -10.32
CA PHE A 300 2.75 2.66 -9.54
C PHE A 300 1.62 1.83 -8.93
N ILE A 301 1.79 0.51 -8.93
CA ILE A 301 0.87 -0.46 -8.36
C ILE A 301 1.62 -1.27 -7.29
N PHE A 302 0.97 -1.43 -6.13
CA PHE A 302 1.41 -2.32 -5.07
C PHE A 302 0.63 -3.64 -5.14
N ARG A 303 1.32 -4.76 -5.28
CA ARG A 303 0.71 -6.10 -5.19
C ARG A 303 1.25 -6.81 -3.97
N ASN A 304 0.36 -7.25 -3.10
CA ASN A 304 0.75 -8.00 -1.91
C ASN A 304 1.15 -9.42 -2.30
N GLY A 305 2.29 -9.88 -1.79
CA GLY A 305 2.80 -11.23 -2.02
C GLY A 305 2.53 -12.15 -0.85
N ILE A 306 1.34 -12.10 -0.25
CA ILE A 306 1.00 -12.99 0.87
C ILE A 306 1.18 -14.42 0.38
N ALA A 307 2.25 -15.07 0.84
CA ALA A 307 2.46 -16.48 0.66
C ALA A 307 1.20 -17.19 1.21
N GLN A 308 0.53 -17.92 0.33
CA GLN A 308 -0.67 -18.70 0.62
C GLN A 308 -0.42 -19.71 1.75
N SER A 309 -0.56 -19.28 3.00
CA SER A 309 -0.93 -20.16 4.10
C SER A 309 -2.45 -20.29 4.08
N GLU A 310 -2.91 -21.26 3.29
CA GLU A 310 -4.30 -21.69 3.06
C GLU A 310 -5.31 -20.62 2.55
N PRO A 311 -6.13 -20.95 1.53
CA PRO A 311 -7.08 -20.03 0.90
C PRO A 311 -8.37 -19.84 1.73
N SER A 312 -8.27 -19.68 3.06
CA SER A 312 -9.44 -19.51 3.92
C SER A 312 -9.67 -18.10 4.46
N ASP A 313 -8.74 -17.17 4.30
CA ASP A 313 -8.87 -15.86 4.95
C ASP A 313 -9.41 -14.80 3.98
N GLU A 314 -10.58 -14.25 4.33
CA GLU A 314 -11.33 -13.16 3.68
C GLU A 314 -10.58 -11.81 3.63
N LEU A 315 -9.24 -11.82 3.66
CA LEU A 315 -8.37 -10.65 3.86
C LEU A 315 -7.35 -10.42 2.72
N ASP A 316 -7.55 -11.02 1.55
CA ASP A 316 -6.77 -10.66 0.35
C ASP A 316 -7.33 -9.35 -0.24
N PHE A 317 -6.92 -8.23 0.37
CA PHE A 317 -7.33 -6.91 -0.09
C PHE A 317 -6.55 -6.54 -1.36
N ASP A 318 -7.28 -6.38 -2.47
CA ASP A 318 -6.69 -6.00 -3.75
C ASP A 318 -6.32 -4.51 -3.77
N TYR A 319 -5.02 -4.23 -3.71
CA TYR A 319 -4.47 -2.88 -3.81
C TYR A 319 -4.34 -2.37 -5.25
N SER A 320 -4.73 -3.14 -6.28
CA SER A 320 -4.60 -2.75 -7.69
C SER A 320 -5.45 -1.53 -8.07
N GLY A 321 -6.50 -1.23 -7.29
CA GLY A 321 -7.33 -0.05 -7.44
C GLY A 321 -6.69 1.24 -6.92
N PHE A 322 -5.58 1.16 -6.18
CA PHE A 322 -4.90 2.31 -5.58
C PHE A 322 -3.70 2.75 -6.42
N ASP A 323 -3.56 4.06 -6.57
CA ASP A 323 -2.36 4.67 -7.10
C ASP A 323 -1.32 4.77 -5.98
N LEU A 324 -0.17 4.14 -6.16
CA LEU A 324 0.93 4.21 -5.20
C LEU A 324 1.81 5.44 -5.49
N GLU A 325 1.95 6.32 -4.51
CA GLU A 325 3.01 7.33 -4.50
C GLU A 325 4.15 6.81 -3.62
N LEU A 326 5.29 6.51 -4.23
CA LEU A 326 6.47 6.01 -3.53
C LEU A 326 7.17 7.10 -2.72
N ASP A 327 7.56 6.78 -1.50
CA ASP A 327 8.42 7.64 -0.70
C ASP A 327 9.80 7.78 -1.39
N GLN A 328 10.38 8.96 -1.27
CA GLN A 328 11.77 9.21 -1.67
C GLN A 328 12.70 9.15 -0.45
N LEU A 329 14.00 9.22 -0.69
CA LEU A 329 14.96 9.45 0.40
C LEU A 329 14.67 10.79 1.08
N PRO A 330 14.94 10.91 2.39
CA PRO A 330 14.82 12.18 3.11
C PRO A 330 15.76 13.24 2.55
N ALA A 331 15.54 14.49 2.96
CA ALA A 331 16.47 15.59 2.67
C ALA A 331 17.91 15.22 3.07
N PRO A 332 18.94 15.66 2.31
CA PRO A 332 20.33 15.25 2.53
C PRO A 332 20.84 15.42 3.97
N ASP A 333 20.46 16.51 4.63
CA ASP A 333 20.85 16.79 6.02
C ASP A 333 20.30 15.75 7.00
N LEU A 334 19.03 15.34 6.81
CA LEU A 334 18.42 14.29 7.62
C LEU A 334 19.03 12.92 7.30
N LEU A 335 19.29 12.63 6.02
CA LEU A 335 19.97 11.40 5.60
C LEU A 335 21.34 11.26 6.26
N GLU A 336 22.18 12.29 6.19
CA GLU A 336 23.51 12.30 6.78
C GLU A 336 23.45 12.13 8.31
N LYS A 337 22.54 12.84 8.98
CA LYS A 337 22.29 12.68 10.43
C LYS A 337 21.96 11.22 10.76
N LEU A 338 20.95 10.65 10.08
CA LEU A 338 20.48 9.29 10.36
C LEU A 338 21.57 8.24 10.14
N ILE A 339 22.30 8.33 9.03
CA ILE A 339 23.40 7.41 8.74
C ILE A 339 24.52 7.52 9.78
N THR A 340 24.87 8.74 10.19
CA THR A 340 25.95 8.98 11.17
C THR A 340 25.60 8.44 12.55
N GLU A 341 24.33 8.52 12.95
CA GLU A 341 23.84 8.00 14.22
C GLU A 341 23.50 6.50 14.19
N THR A 342 23.46 5.88 13.01
CA THR A 342 23.19 4.45 12.84
C THR A 342 24.38 3.63 13.29
N ASP A 343 24.11 2.53 14.00
CA ASP A 343 25.19 1.62 14.40
C ASP A 343 25.84 0.95 13.19
N VAL A 344 27.15 1.14 13.06
CA VAL A 344 27.90 0.63 11.92
C VAL A 344 27.95 -0.90 11.84
N SER A 345 27.66 -1.61 12.95
CA SER A 345 27.60 -3.08 12.97
C SER A 345 26.51 -3.65 12.05
N VAL A 346 25.50 -2.84 11.69
CA VAL A 346 24.49 -3.20 10.69
C VAL A 346 25.13 -3.52 9.33
N PHE A 347 26.24 -2.85 9.00
CA PHE A 347 26.97 -2.99 7.73
C PHE A 347 28.17 -3.94 7.82
N ASP A 348 28.41 -4.54 8.99
CA ASP A 348 29.57 -5.40 9.19
C ASP A 348 29.32 -6.80 8.63
N HIS A 349 30.01 -7.10 7.53
CA HIS A 349 30.00 -8.42 6.91
C HIS A 349 30.58 -9.54 7.79
N ALA A 350 31.32 -9.23 8.87
CA ALA A 350 31.72 -10.23 9.88
C ALA A 350 30.52 -10.79 10.66
N ASN A 351 29.38 -10.09 10.63
CA ASN A 351 28.11 -10.58 11.16
C ASN A 351 27.36 -11.47 10.18
N LEU A 352 27.88 -11.72 8.96
CA LEU A 352 27.35 -12.83 8.19
C LEU A 352 27.56 -14.12 8.99
N PRO A 353 26.51 -14.92 9.17
CA PRO A 353 26.56 -16.13 9.97
C PRO A 353 27.65 -17.06 9.42
N SER A 354 28.56 -17.45 10.32
CA SER A 354 29.79 -18.18 10.03
C SER A 354 29.58 -19.66 9.80
#